data_AF-A0A926Y8Z8-F1
#
_entry.id   AF-A0A926Y8Z8-F1
#
_cell.length_a   1.000
_cell.length_b   1.000
_cell.length_c   1.000
_cell.angle_alpha   90.00
_cell.angle_beta   90.00
_cell.angle_gamma   90.00
#
_symmetry.space_group_name_H-M   'P 1'
#
loop_
_entity.id
_entity.type
_entity.pdbx_description
1 polymer ?
#
loop_
_entity_poly.entity_id
_entity_poly.type
_entity_poly.pdbx_seq_one_letter_code
_entity_poly.pdbx_strand_id
1 'polypeptide(L)'
;MGMPCEVNSILKLKRSQGFPDHLKVGVKHQTSKEGYRIIPIDVPIALVDEDWVAHADIVIRKLTWENNKTTMEFEIKRIYSHPLSVK
;
A
#
# COMPACT_ATOMS: atom_id res chain seq x y z
N MET A 1 15.14 24.15 7.90
CA MET A 1 14.75 22.83 8.46
C MET A 1 13.30 22.58 8.07
N GLY A 2 12.96 21.36 7.61
CA GLY A 2 11.61 21.04 7.12
C GLY A 2 11.22 19.59 7.43
N MET A 3 9.97 19.24 7.14
CA MET A 3 9.41 17.91 7.36
C MET A 3 9.37 17.13 6.03
N PRO A 4 10.36 16.29 5.72
CA PRO A 4 10.37 15.54 4.47
C PRO A 4 9.24 14.49 4.49
N CYS A 5 8.38 14.54 3.49
CA CYS A 5 7.30 13.57 3.28
C CYS A 5 7.26 13.15 1.80
N GLU A 6 6.83 11.92 1.54
CA GLU A 6 6.56 11.43 0.19
C GLU A 6 5.06 11.18 0.02
N VAL A 7 4.46 11.71 -1.05
CA VAL A 7 3.05 11.47 -1.37
C VAL A 7 2.95 10.26 -2.29
N ASN A 8 2.15 9.26 -1.92
CA ASN A 8 1.91 8.10 -2.77
C ASN A 8 0.42 7.93 -3.05
N SER A 9 0.06 7.82 -4.34
CA SER A 9 -1.29 7.53 -4.83
C SER A 9 -1.55 6.03 -5.07
N ILE A 10 -0.50 5.22 -4.98
CA ILE A 10 -0.54 3.76 -5.06
C ILE A 10 0.21 3.16 -3.87
N LEU A 11 -0.16 1.95 -3.45
CA LEU A 11 0.61 1.19 -2.48
C LEU A 11 1.51 0.19 -3.21
N LYS A 12 2.69 0.65 -3.61
CA LYS A 12 3.74 -0.23 -4.14
C LYS A 12 4.44 -0.97 -3.00
N LEU A 13 4.44 -2.29 -2.93
CA LEU A 13 5.14 -3.06 -1.89
C LEU A 13 6.15 -4.06 -2.48
N LYS A 14 7.27 -4.22 -1.77
CA LYS A 14 8.16 -5.39 -1.93
C LYS A 14 7.66 -6.52 -1.03
N ARG A 15 8.04 -7.78 -1.30
CA ARG A 15 7.77 -8.90 -0.38
C ARG A 15 8.24 -8.64 1.04
N SER A 16 9.44 -8.08 1.21
CA SER A 16 10.01 -7.71 2.53
C SER A 16 9.21 -6.62 3.27
N GLN A 17 8.36 -5.88 2.58
CA GLN A 17 7.50 -4.84 3.16
C GLN A 17 6.11 -5.39 3.53
N GLY A 18 5.85 -6.69 3.36
CA GLY A 18 4.56 -7.30 3.66
C GLY A 18 3.60 -7.32 2.47
N PHE A 19 4.12 -7.49 1.25
CA PHE A 19 3.26 -7.85 0.11
C PHE A 19 2.61 -9.22 0.41
N PRO A 20 1.26 -9.36 0.36
CA PRO A 20 0.60 -10.61 0.73
C PRO A 20 0.87 -11.74 -0.27
N ASP A 21 1.18 -12.95 0.22
CA ASP A 21 1.35 -14.14 -0.65
C ASP A 21 0.02 -14.58 -1.30
N HIS A 22 -1.09 -14.36 -0.60
CA HIS A 22 -2.43 -14.66 -1.08
C HIS A 22 -3.34 -13.45 -0.92
N LEU A 23 -3.88 -12.97 -2.04
CA LEU A 23 -4.86 -11.90 -2.04
C LEU A 23 -6.26 -12.47 -1.78
N LYS A 24 -6.93 -11.97 -0.75
CA LYS A 24 -8.32 -12.34 -0.43
C LYS A 24 -9.11 -11.09 -0.04
N VAL A 25 -10.25 -10.90 -0.71
CA VAL A 25 -11.14 -9.74 -0.44
C VAL A 25 -11.62 -9.76 1.02
N GLY A 26 -11.65 -8.57 1.62
CA GLY A 26 -12.06 -8.34 3.01
C GLY A 26 -10.97 -8.64 4.05
N VAL A 27 -9.82 -9.21 3.65
CA VAL A 27 -8.72 -9.47 4.57
C VAL A 27 -7.91 -8.20 4.79
N LYS A 28 -7.56 -7.96 6.06
CA LYS A 28 -6.68 -6.89 6.49
C LYS A 28 -5.23 -7.36 6.52
N HIS A 29 -4.33 -6.50 6.08
CA HIS A 29 -2.89 -6.72 6.07
C HIS A 29 -2.19 -5.52 6.67
N GLN A 30 -1.00 -5.76 7.25
CA GLN A 30 -0.15 -4.73 7.78
C GLN A 30 1.14 -4.64 6.97
N THR A 31 1.58 -3.42 6.68
CA THR A 31 2.79 -3.15 5.90
C THR A 31 3.55 -1.97 6.48
N SER A 32 4.79 -1.78 6.04
CA SER A 32 5.55 -0.60 6.39
C SER A 32 6.46 -0.08 5.28
N LYS A 33 6.71 1.23 5.35
CA LYS A 33 7.59 2.01 4.48
C LYS A 33 8.58 2.80 5.32
N GLU A 34 9.78 2.97 4.79
CA GLU A 34 10.74 3.93 5.34
C GLU A 34 10.34 5.36 4.95
N GLY A 35 10.60 6.29 5.85
CA GLY A 35 10.19 7.69 5.76
C GLY A 35 8.70 7.91 6.08
N TYR A 36 8.32 9.19 6.13
CA TYR A 36 6.94 9.62 6.30
C TYR A 36 6.21 9.67 4.96
N ARG A 37 5.15 8.86 4.83
CA ARG A 37 4.33 8.74 3.63
C ARG A 37 2.95 9.34 3.84
N ILE A 38 2.52 10.17 2.90
CA ILE A 38 1.15 10.68 2.82
C ILE A 38 0.43 9.81 1.78
N ILE A 39 -0.60 9.10 2.23
CA ILE A 39 -1.37 8.14 1.42
C ILE A 39 -2.86 8.36 1.71
N PRO A 40 -3.75 8.29 0.71
CA PRO A 40 -5.19 8.38 0.95
C PRO A 40 -5.68 7.31 1.93
N ILE A 41 -6.44 7.73 2.93
CA ILE A 41 -7.14 6.86 3.90
C ILE A 41 -8.61 6.77 3.50
N ASP A 42 -9.20 5.59 3.64
CA ASP A 42 -10.61 5.31 3.29
C ASP A 42 -11.01 5.52 1.82
N VAL A 43 -10.01 5.69 0.95
CA VAL A 43 -10.17 5.78 -0.52
C VAL A 43 -9.50 4.57 -1.18
N PRO A 44 -10.14 3.91 -2.17
CA PRO A 44 -9.52 2.84 -2.94
C PRO A 44 -8.27 3.30 -3.70
N ILE A 45 -7.17 2.58 -3.54
CA ILE A 45 -5.93 2.77 -4.30
C ILE A 45 -5.38 1.42 -4.78
N ALA A 46 -4.55 1.43 -5.82
CA ALA A 46 -3.97 0.21 -6.36
C ALA A 46 -2.87 -0.35 -5.44
N LEU A 47 -2.92 -1.67 -5.19
CA LEU A 47 -1.82 -2.46 -4.64
C LEU A 47 -0.92 -2.92 -5.80
N VAL A 48 0.33 -2.50 -5.75
CA VAL A 48 1.31 -2.68 -6.84
C VAL A 48 2.53 -3.43 -6.32
N ASP A 49 3.06 -4.36 -7.10
CA ASP A 49 4.29 -5.09 -6.75
C ASP A 49 5.57 -4.33 -7.15
N GLU A 50 6.72 -4.97 -6.98
CA GLU A 50 8.01 -4.38 -7.31
C GLU A 50 8.21 -4.12 -8.82
N ASP A 51 7.54 -4.91 -9.66
CA ASP A 51 7.58 -4.88 -11.12
C ASP A 51 6.60 -3.87 -11.74
N TRP A 52 5.92 -3.06 -10.91
CA TRP A 52 4.91 -2.09 -11.34
C TRP A 52 3.68 -2.75 -11.97
N VAL A 53 3.30 -3.89 -11.42
CA VAL A 53 2.06 -4.58 -11.76
C VAL A 53 1.05 -4.39 -10.63
N ALA A 54 -0.12 -3.87 -10.96
CA ALA A 54 -1.24 -3.70 -10.05
C ALA A 54 -2.08 -4.98 -10.00
N HIS A 55 -2.37 -5.45 -8.78
CA HIS A 55 -3.05 -6.73 -8.55
C HIS A 55 -4.44 -6.58 -7.94
N ALA A 56 -4.69 -5.49 -7.22
CA ALA A 56 -5.91 -5.28 -6.45
C ALA A 56 -6.17 -3.80 -6.16
N ASP A 57 -7.44 -3.47 -5.90
CA ASP A 57 -7.80 -2.26 -5.16
C ASP A 57 -7.83 -2.57 -3.67
N ILE A 58 -7.18 -1.71 -2.90
CA ILE A 58 -7.13 -1.77 -1.45
C ILE A 58 -7.61 -0.46 -0.84
N VAL A 59 -7.98 -0.49 0.43
CA VAL A 59 -8.27 0.71 1.23
C VAL A 59 -7.36 0.73 2.45
N ILE A 60 -6.59 1.80 2.63
CA ILE A 60 -5.84 2.04 3.87
C ILE A 60 -6.84 2.43 4.96
N ARG A 61 -6.80 1.71 6.10
CA ARG A 61 -7.66 1.95 7.27
C ARG A 61 -6.97 2.65 8.41
N LYS A 62 -5.65 2.49 8.49
CA LYS A 62 -4.83 3.12 9.52
C LYS A 62 -3.46 3.41 8.94
N LEU A 63 -2.93 4.56 9.32
CA LEU A 63 -1.58 4.99 8.99
C LEU A 63 -0.96 5.59 10.26
N THR A 64 0.28 5.19 10.57
CA THR A 64 1.00 5.65 11.74
C THR A 64 2.43 6.01 11.34
N TRP A 65 2.83 7.24 11.69
CA TRP A 65 4.21 7.72 11.56
C TRP A 65 4.91 7.60 12.90
N GLU A 66 6.04 6.91 12.92
CA GLU A 66 6.85 6.74 14.11
C GLU A 66 8.28 6.42 13.70
N ASN A 67 9.29 7.02 14.34
CA ASN A 67 10.72 6.70 14.13
C ASN A 67 11.14 6.65 12.65
N ASN A 68 10.79 7.68 11.86
CA ASN A 68 11.07 7.76 10.42
C ASN A 68 10.52 6.57 9.60
N LYS A 69 9.41 6.00 10.06
CA LYS A 69 8.73 4.86 9.43
C LYS A 69 7.24 5.16 9.33
N THR A 70 6.64 4.72 8.23
CA THR A 70 5.19 4.70 8.05
C THR A 70 4.71 3.27 8.11
N THR A 71 3.85 2.97 9.09
CA THR A 71 3.16 1.68 9.18
C THR A 71 1.72 1.88 8.76
N MET A 72 1.19 0.95 7.97
CA MET A 72 -0.17 1.01 7.45
C MET A 72 -0.90 -0.31 7.64
N GLU A 73 -2.19 -0.22 7.92
CA GLU A 73 -3.12 -1.34 7.84
C GLU A 73 -4.05 -1.10 6.66
N PHE A 74 -4.18 -2.07 5.78
CA PHE A 74 -5.01 -1.97 4.59
C PHE A 74 -5.89 -3.20 4.41
N GLU A 75 -7.00 -3.02 3.70
CA GLU A 75 -7.98 -4.07 3.41
C GLU A 75 -8.11 -4.26 1.91
N ILE A 76 -8.11 -5.50 1.43
CA ILE A 76 -8.35 -5.80 0.01
C ILE A 76 -9.83 -5.64 -0.32
N LYS A 77 -10.17 -4.77 -1.28
CA LYS A 77 -11.55 -4.52 -1.71
C LYS A 77 -11.90 -5.19 -3.03
N ARG A 78 -10.95 -5.27 -3.96
CA ARG A 78 -11.15 -5.92 -5.26
C ARG A 78 -9.86 -6.54 -5.72
N ILE A 79 -9.90 -7.75 -6.27
CA ILE A 79 -8.77 -8.40 -6.91
C ILE A 79 -9.00 -8.34 -8.42
N TYR A 80 -7.97 -8.03 -9.19
CA TYR A 80 -8.08 -7.98 -10.64
C TYR A 80 -8.03 -9.39 -11.22
N SER A 81 -8.87 -9.65 -12.22
CA SER A 81 -8.82 -10.91 -12.96
C SER A 81 -7.53 -11.04 -13.77
N HIS A 82 -7.02 -9.92 -14.27
CA HIS A 82 -5.74 -9.80 -14.96
C HIS A 82 -4.97 -8.64 -14.34
N PRO A 83 -3.75 -8.86 -13.85
CA PRO A 83 -2.92 -7.78 -13.33
C PRO A 83 -2.62 -6.73 -14.42
N LEU A 84 -2.51 -5.47 -14.02
CA LEU A 84 -2.37 -4.33 -14.93
C LEU A 84 -0.99 -3.69 -14.77
N SER A 85 -0.26 -3.48 -15.86
CA SER A 85 0.96 -2.67 -15.79
C SER A 85 0.59 -1.20 -15.59
N VAL A 86 1.27 -0.53 -14.64
CA VAL A 86 1.02 0.89 -14.30
C VAL A 86 2.21 1.79 -14.64
N LYS A 87 3.06 1.37 -15.58
CA LYS A 87 4.18 2.14 -16.13
C LYS A 87 3.78 2.88 -17.41
#